data_AF-A0A948BVU1-F1
#
_entry.id   AF-A0A948BVU1-F1
#
_cell.length_a   1.000
_cell.length_b   1.000
_cell.length_c   1.000
_cell.angle_alpha   90.00
_cell.angle_beta   90.00
_cell.angle_gamma   90.00
#
_symmetry.space_group_name_H-M   'P 1'
#
loop_
_entity.id
_entity.type
_entity.pdbx_description
1 polymer ?
#
loop_
_entity_poly.entity_id
_entity_poly.type
_entity_poly.pdbx_seq_one_letter_code
_entity_poly.pdbx_strand_id
1 'polypeptide(L)'
;MTDDRESLLADELLIVRHSGEIPEVALHGAIYFLTEDPDGPGLVLEEKELRKLKKMVVDRYREIIHRDLNPDNRDKSLYRGIARCIANWRRLEKFCGAESFDLTSIHTEVREALLSFLQTEACDVETKQCCSSVNCSSGELECFLETLALDGESLPDGWQKLCSEETG
;
A
#
# COMPACT_ATOMS: atom_id res chain seq x y z
N MET A 1 -11.14 27.33 21.10
CA MET A 1 -12.20 26.98 20.14
C MET A 1 -11.66 26.68 18.74
N THR A 2 -10.83 27.51 18.10
CA THR A 2 -10.10 27.10 16.88
C THR A 2 -9.01 26.06 17.16
N ASP A 3 -8.30 26.21 18.29
CA ASP A 3 -7.24 25.29 18.74
C ASP A 3 -7.78 23.86 18.97
N ASP A 4 -9.01 23.74 19.50
CA ASP A 4 -9.65 22.45 19.77
C ASP A 4 -10.01 21.70 18.48
N ARG A 5 -10.47 22.41 17.44
CA ARG A 5 -10.80 21.80 16.14
C ARG A 5 -9.56 21.28 15.44
N GLU A 6 -8.50 22.09 15.38
CA GLU A 6 -7.25 21.71 14.72
C GLU A 6 -6.60 20.52 15.44
N SER A 7 -6.65 20.49 16.78
CA SER A 7 -6.18 19.35 17.57
C SER A 7 -6.97 18.09 17.28
N LEU A 8 -8.31 18.14 17.30
CA LEU A 8 -9.15 16.97 17.01
C LEU A 8 -8.90 16.42 15.60
N LEU A 9 -8.78 17.31 14.60
CA LEU A 9 -8.46 16.88 13.25
C LEU A 9 -7.05 16.27 13.17
N ALA A 10 -6.08 16.82 13.89
CA ALA A 10 -4.72 16.27 13.93
C ALA A 10 -4.68 14.87 14.54
N ASP A 11 -5.44 14.62 15.59
CA ASP A 11 -5.54 13.29 16.23
C ASP A 11 -6.11 12.27 15.25
N GLU A 12 -7.20 12.60 14.56
CA GLU A 12 -7.80 11.72 13.56
C GLU A 12 -6.90 11.49 12.34
N LEU A 13 -6.15 12.51 11.91
CA LEU A 13 -5.14 12.34 10.85
C LEU A 13 -4.08 11.31 11.26
N LEU A 14 -3.61 11.34 12.52
CA LEU A 14 -2.65 10.37 13.04
C LEU A 14 -3.24 8.96 13.10
N ILE A 15 -4.51 8.82 13.52
CA ILE A 15 -5.22 7.53 13.56
C ILE A 15 -5.28 6.91 12.16
N VAL A 16 -5.71 7.67 11.15
CA VAL A 16 -5.75 7.19 9.75
C VAL A 16 -4.34 6.89 9.25
N ARG A 17 -3.36 7.75 9.54
CA ARG A 17 -1.98 7.58 9.08
C ARG A 17 -1.32 6.31 9.62
N HIS A 18 -1.65 5.91 10.84
CA HIS A 18 -1.05 4.77 11.54
C HIS A 18 -1.97 3.55 11.61
N SER A 19 -3.04 3.53 10.82
CA SER A 19 -4.00 2.42 10.79
C SER A 19 -3.40 1.10 10.28
N GLY A 20 -4.18 0.02 10.35
CA GLY A 20 -3.80 -1.28 9.81
C GLY A 20 -3.81 -1.35 8.27
N GLU A 21 -4.01 -2.57 7.76
CA GLU A 21 -3.94 -2.93 6.33
C GLU A 21 -5.09 -2.36 5.46
N ILE A 22 -6.11 -1.74 6.07
CA ILE A 22 -7.27 -1.18 5.36
C ILE A 22 -7.52 0.24 5.90
N PRO A 23 -6.71 1.23 5.50
CA PRO A 23 -6.81 2.61 6.00
C PRO A 23 -8.14 3.32 5.72
N GLU A 24 -8.92 2.90 4.73
CA GLU A 24 -10.26 3.44 4.46
C GLU A 24 -11.23 3.16 5.60
N VAL A 25 -11.07 2.06 6.32
CA VAL A 25 -11.90 1.76 7.50
C VAL A 25 -11.61 2.79 8.60
N ALA A 26 -10.33 3.13 8.80
CA ALA A 26 -9.95 4.17 9.75
C ALA A 26 -10.44 5.56 9.29
N LEU A 27 -10.37 5.86 7.99
CA LEU A 27 -10.93 7.09 7.42
C LEU A 27 -12.44 7.20 7.69
N HIS A 28 -13.19 6.12 7.45
CA HIS A 28 -14.62 6.09 7.73
C HIS A 28 -14.91 6.31 9.22
N GLY A 29 -14.14 5.68 10.10
CA GLY A 29 -14.23 5.89 11.54
C GLY A 29 -13.98 7.35 11.93
N ALA A 30 -12.91 7.96 11.40
CA ALA A 30 -12.56 9.35 11.64
C ALA A 30 -13.66 10.31 11.19
N ILE A 31 -14.22 10.12 9.97
CA ILE A 31 -15.32 10.95 9.48
C ILE A 31 -16.54 10.79 10.39
N TYR A 32 -16.93 9.55 10.71
CA TYR A 32 -18.08 9.28 11.58
C TYR A 32 -17.93 9.95 12.95
N PHE A 33 -16.77 9.76 13.61
CA PHE A 33 -16.48 10.41 14.89
C PHE A 33 -16.60 11.94 14.78
N LEU A 34 -15.95 12.54 13.78
CA LEU A 34 -15.91 13.99 13.63
C LEU A 34 -17.28 14.59 13.32
N THR A 35 -18.20 13.87 12.65
CA THR A 35 -19.42 14.47 12.09
C THR A 35 -20.74 13.92 12.63
N GLU A 36 -20.82 12.63 12.94
CA GLU A 36 -22.09 11.91 13.18
C GLU A 36 -22.20 11.29 14.57
N ASP A 37 -21.08 10.97 15.21
CA ASP A 37 -21.07 10.32 16.53
C ASP A 37 -21.73 11.23 17.59
N PRO A 38 -22.76 10.74 18.32
CA PRO A 38 -23.40 11.50 19.40
C PRO A 38 -22.44 11.97 20.50
N ASP A 39 -21.36 11.22 20.74
CA ASP A 39 -20.31 11.55 21.70
C ASP A 39 -19.13 12.30 21.03
N GLY A 40 -19.20 12.52 19.71
CA GLY A 40 -18.21 13.22 18.91
C GLY A 40 -18.43 14.75 18.82
N PRO A 41 -17.52 15.48 18.16
CA PRO A 41 -17.56 16.94 18.10
C PRO A 41 -18.64 17.54 17.17
N GLY A 42 -19.34 16.72 16.37
CA GLY A 42 -20.46 17.19 15.52
C GLY A 42 -20.05 18.24 14.49
N LEU A 43 -18.85 18.12 13.93
CA LEU A 43 -18.28 19.08 12.99
C LEU A 43 -18.91 18.93 11.60
N VAL A 44 -18.99 20.05 10.88
CA VAL A 44 -19.11 20.06 9.43
C VAL A 44 -17.69 20.19 8.86
N LEU A 45 -17.23 19.18 8.13
CA LEU A 45 -15.88 19.17 7.55
C LEU A 45 -15.85 19.98 6.25
N GLU A 46 -14.84 20.84 6.13
CA GLU A 46 -14.51 21.49 4.87
C GLU A 46 -13.86 20.50 3.91
N GLU A 47 -14.00 20.73 2.60
CA GLU A 47 -13.37 19.88 1.58
C GLU A 47 -11.84 19.75 1.78
N LYS A 48 -11.18 20.83 2.22
CA LYS A 48 -9.74 20.82 2.51
C LYS A 48 -9.37 19.87 3.67
N GLU A 49 -10.24 19.73 4.67
CA GLU A 49 -10.03 18.87 5.83
C GLU A 49 -10.28 17.42 5.46
N LEU A 50 -11.37 17.16 4.73
CA LEU A 50 -11.67 15.84 4.18
C LEU A 50 -10.53 15.36 3.26
N ARG A 51 -9.98 16.25 2.43
CA ARG A 51 -8.85 15.93 1.55
C ARG A 51 -7.58 15.58 2.34
N LYS A 52 -7.34 16.21 3.49
CA LYS A 52 -6.22 15.84 4.40
C LYS A 52 -6.40 14.43 4.96
N LEU A 53 -7.60 14.09 5.44
CA LEU A 53 -7.92 12.75 5.96
C LEU A 53 -7.73 11.67 4.87
N LYS A 54 -8.27 11.92 3.67
CA LYS A 54 -8.10 11.01 2.52
C LYS A 54 -6.63 10.87 2.10
N LYS A 55 -5.83 11.94 2.19
CA LYS A 55 -4.39 11.89 1.91
C LYS A 55 -3.66 10.93 2.86
N MET A 56 -4.09 10.81 4.12
CA MET A 56 -3.49 9.85 5.06
C MET A 56 -3.73 8.39 4.66
N VAL A 57 -4.85 8.09 3.99
CA VAL A 57 -5.10 6.76 3.41
C VAL A 57 -4.08 6.46 2.31
N VAL A 58 -3.86 7.41 1.40
CA VAL A 58 -2.87 7.29 0.32
C VAL A 58 -1.47 7.08 0.89
N ASP A 59 -1.07 7.87 1.88
CA ASP A 59 0.24 7.77 2.51
C ASP A 59 0.42 6.45 3.26
N ARG A 60 -0.64 5.95 3.91
CA ARG A 60 -0.60 4.67 4.59
C ARG A 60 -0.45 3.51 3.59
N TYR A 61 -1.19 3.53 2.49
CA TYR A 61 -1.03 2.52 1.45
C TYR A 61 0.37 2.51 0.85
N ARG A 62 0.90 3.69 0.53
CA ARG A 62 2.26 3.85 0.02
C ARG A 62 3.29 3.22 0.97
N GLU A 63 3.19 3.47 2.27
CA GLU A 63 4.09 2.87 3.27
C GLU A 63 3.97 1.34 3.31
N ILE A 64 2.75 0.80 3.31
CA ILE A 64 2.52 -0.64 3.36
C ILE A 64 3.09 -1.34 2.12
N ILE A 65 2.90 -0.75 0.94
CA ILE A 65 3.40 -1.30 -0.31
C ILE A 65 4.93 -1.31 -0.31
N HIS A 66 5.57 -0.19 0.05
CA HIS A 66 7.03 -0.13 0.17
C HIS A 66 7.59 -1.09 1.22
N ARG A 67 6.86 -1.29 2.33
CA ARG A 67 7.21 -2.29 3.34
C ARG A 67 7.32 -3.69 2.73
N ASP A 68 6.32 -4.07 1.93
CA ASP A 68 6.22 -5.42 1.34
C ASP A 68 7.08 -5.58 0.07
N LEU A 69 7.56 -4.49 -0.53
CA LEU A 69 8.51 -4.48 -1.64
C LEU A 69 9.98 -4.28 -1.21
N ASN A 70 10.27 -4.23 0.08
CA ASN A 70 11.65 -4.09 0.56
C ASN A 70 12.25 -5.48 0.88
N PRO A 71 13.30 -5.93 0.15
CA PRO A 71 13.97 -7.21 0.41
C PRO A 71 14.51 -7.38 1.83
N ASP A 72 14.95 -6.28 2.47
CA ASP A 72 15.48 -6.30 3.84
C ASP A 72 14.41 -6.65 4.89
N ASN A 73 13.13 -6.64 4.50
CA ASN A 73 12.04 -6.97 5.39
C ASN A 73 11.66 -8.45 5.38
N ARG A 74 12.08 -9.25 4.39
CA ARG A 74 11.58 -10.63 4.18
C ARG A 74 11.65 -11.52 5.42
N ASP A 75 12.70 -11.36 6.23
CA ASP A 75 12.95 -12.16 7.44
C ASP A 75 12.35 -11.52 8.72
N LYS A 76 11.67 -10.38 8.59
CA LYS A 76 11.06 -9.64 9.70
C LYS A 76 9.58 -9.97 9.82
N SER A 77 9.06 -10.00 11.05
CA SER A 77 7.65 -10.26 11.34
C SER A 77 6.65 -9.29 10.71
N LEU A 78 7.13 -8.13 10.26
CA LEU A 78 6.33 -7.10 9.61
C LEU A 78 6.10 -7.36 8.11
N TYR A 79 6.89 -8.23 7.49
CA TYR A 79 6.74 -8.56 6.08
C TYR A 79 5.52 -9.45 5.85
N ARG A 80 4.71 -9.07 4.86
CA ARG A 80 3.49 -9.81 4.48
C ARG A 80 3.56 -10.41 3.08
N GLY A 81 4.55 -10.02 2.29
CA GLY A 81 4.81 -10.53 0.95
C GLY A 81 4.04 -9.86 -0.18
N ILE A 82 4.44 -10.23 -1.40
CA ILE A 82 3.94 -9.66 -2.66
C ILE A 82 2.42 -9.82 -2.80
N ALA A 83 1.83 -10.93 -2.33
CA ALA A 83 0.37 -11.09 -2.36
C ALA A 83 -0.36 -9.96 -1.60
N ARG A 84 0.18 -9.52 -0.45
CA ARG A 84 -0.39 -8.41 0.32
C ARG A 84 -0.15 -7.08 -0.37
N CYS A 85 1.03 -6.88 -0.95
CA CYS A 85 1.34 -5.71 -1.79
C CYS A 85 0.32 -5.55 -2.92
N ILE A 86 0.06 -6.60 -3.70
CA ILE A 86 -0.90 -6.59 -4.82
C ILE A 86 -2.30 -6.20 -4.34
N ALA A 87 -2.77 -6.80 -3.24
CA ALA A 87 -4.08 -6.48 -2.70
C ALA A 87 -4.20 -5.01 -2.27
N ASN A 88 -3.16 -4.46 -1.66
CA ASN A 88 -3.13 -3.07 -1.21
C ASN A 88 -2.94 -2.08 -2.36
N TRP A 89 -2.17 -2.43 -3.39
CA TRP A 89 -2.07 -1.65 -4.62
C TRP A 89 -3.44 -1.49 -5.31
N ARG A 90 -4.18 -2.60 -5.49
CA ARG A 90 -5.53 -2.56 -6.08
C ARG A 90 -6.51 -1.69 -5.29
N ARG A 91 -6.41 -1.70 -3.95
CA ARG A 91 -7.23 -0.83 -3.10
C ARG A 91 -6.82 0.64 -3.26
N LEU A 92 -5.53 0.93 -3.27
CA LEU A 92 -5.00 2.27 -3.51
C LEU A 92 -5.46 2.83 -4.86
N GLU A 93 -5.35 2.06 -5.94
CA GLU A 93 -5.82 2.48 -7.27
C GLU A 93 -7.31 2.83 -7.26
N LYS A 94 -8.13 1.95 -6.68
CA LYS A 94 -9.57 2.17 -6.56
C LYS A 94 -9.88 3.42 -5.74
N PHE A 95 -9.17 3.61 -4.63
CA PHE A 95 -9.34 4.77 -3.75
C PHE A 95 -8.94 6.06 -4.45
N CYS A 96 -7.76 6.12 -5.06
CA CYS A 96 -7.28 7.30 -5.78
C CYS A 96 -8.17 7.64 -6.98
N GLY A 97 -8.69 6.63 -7.69
CA GLY A 97 -9.63 6.83 -8.79
C GLY A 97 -10.96 7.42 -8.33
N ALA A 98 -11.50 6.95 -7.20
CA ALA A 98 -12.74 7.50 -6.63
C ALA A 98 -12.54 8.92 -6.07
N GLU A 99 -11.36 9.20 -5.53
CA GLU A 99 -11.07 10.44 -4.78
C GLU A 99 -10.26 11.47 -5.58
N SER A 100 -9.99 11.21 -6.86
CA SER A 100 -9.22 12.08 -7.76
C SER A 100 -7.84 12.47 -7.20
N PHE A 101 -7.11 11.49 -6.65
CA PHE A 101 -5.71 11.65 -6.29
C PHE A 101 -4.82 11.22 -7.46
N ASP A 102 -3.75 12.00 -7.69
CA ASP A 102 -2.71 11.63 -8.64
C ASP A 102 -1.86 10.48 -8.08
N LEU A 103 -1.78 9.39 -8.85
CA LEU A 103 -1.03 8.19 -8.51
C LEU A 103 0.33 8.13 -9.21
N THR A 104 0.64 9.06 -10.13
CA THR A 104 1.80 8.98 -11.04
C THR A 104 3.13 8.79 -10.31
N SER A 105 3.37 9.56 -9.24
CA SER A 105 4.60 9.44 -8.44
C SER A 105 4.69 8.09 -7.72
N ILE A 106 3.61 7.67 -7.07
CA ILE A 106 3.57 6.39 -6.34
C ILE A 106 3.71 5.21 -7.30
N HIS A 107 3.11 5.29 -8.49
CA HIS A 107 3.26 4.28 -9.55
C HIS A 107 4.72 4.08 -9.93
N THR A 108 5.45 5.17 -10.16
CA THR A 108 6.88 5.12 -10.47
C THR A 108 7.69 4.48 -9.33
N GLU A 109 7.41 4.87 -8.08
CA GLU A 109 8.09 4.31 -6.92
C GLU A 109 7.83 2.82 -6.72
N VAL A 110 6.59 2.37 -6.90
CA VAL A 110 6.19 0.97 -6.76
C VAL A 110 6.81 0.13 -7.87
N ARG A 111 6.85 0.67 -9.09
CA ARG A 111 7.54 0.06 -10.24
C ARG A 111 9.02 -0.19 -9.93
N GLU A 112 9.73 0.84 -9.48
CA GLU A 112 11.16 0.75 -9.15
C GLU A 112 11.42 -0.22 -7.99
N ALA A 113 10.60 -0.15 -6.94
CA ALA A 113 10.72 -1.03 -5.78
C ALA A 113 10.48 -2.49 -6.14
N LEU A 114 9.45 -2.80 -6.94
CA LEU A 114 9.16 -4.16 -7.37
C LEU A 114 10.27 -4.72 -8.26
N LEU A 115 10.79 -3.91 -9.19
CA LEU A 115 11.90 -4.33 -10.05
C LEU A 115 13.14 -4.66 -9.22
N SER A 116 13.52 -3.76 -8.30
CA SER A 116 14.65 -3.98 -7.39
C SER A 116 14.44 -5.20 -6.50
N PHE A 117 13.21 -5.42 -6.02
CA PHE A 117 12.85 -6.60 -5.24
C PHE A 117 13.09 -7.89 -6.02
N LEU A 118 12.52 -8.01 -7.24
CA LEU A 118 12.61 -9.23 -8.05
C LEU A 118 14.06 -9.53 -8.46
N GLN A 119 14.85 -8.52 -8.80
CA GLN A 119 16.27 -8.69 -9.13
C GLN A 119 17.07 -9.20 -7.93
N THR A 120 16.83 -8.63 -6.75
CA THR A 120 17.49 -9.04 -5.50
C THR A 120 17.09 -10.47 -5.14
N GLU A 121 15.80 -10.79 -5.25
CA GLU A 121 15.28 -12.10 -4.91
C GLU A 121 15.81 -13.20 -5.84
N ALA A 122 15.84 -12.95 -7.16
CA ALA A 122 16.43 -13.86 -8.12
C ALA A 122 17.90 -14.17 -7.81
N CYS A 123 18.69 -13.13 -7.55
CA CYS A 123 20.10 -13.27 -7.18
C CYS A 123 20.26 -14.08 -5.88
N ASP A 124 19.43 -13.81 -4.87
CA ASP A 124 19.50 -14.49 -3.58
C ASP A 124 19.13 -15.97 -3.69
N VAL A 125 18.07 -16.33 -4.43
CA VAL A 125 17.66 -17.72 -4.66
C VAL A 125 18.76 -18.50 -5.39
N GLU A 126 19.41 -17.90 -6.39
CA GLU A 126 20.49 -18.53 -7.15
C GLU A 126 21.78 -18.69 -6.33
N THR A 127 22.18 -17.67 -5.57
CA THR A 127 23.51 -17.60 -4.95
C THR A 127 23.55 -18.05 -3.50
N LYS A 128 22.46 -17.84 -2.74
CA LYS A 128 22.40 -18.09 -1.29
C LYS A 128 21.66 -19.37 -0.92
N GLN A 129 21.14 -20.12 -1.91
CA GLN A 129 20.32 -21.32 -1.70
C GLN A 129 19.13 -21.09 -0.76
N CYS A 130 18.53 -19.89 -0.77
CA CYS A 130 17.30 -19.62 -0.03
C CYS A 130 16.06 -19.90 -0.87
N CYS A 131 14.96 -20.26 -0.21
CA CYS A 131 13.65 -20.28 -0.85
C CYS A 131 13.20 -18.85 -1.18
N SER A 132 12.45 -18.69 -2.27
CA SER A 132 11.81 -17.43 -2.60
C SER A 132 10.81 -17.00 -1.52
N SER A 133 10.78 -15.70 -1.26
CA SER A 133 9.82 -15.00 -0.40
C SER A 133 8.59 -14.50 -1.16
N VAL A 134 8.56 -14.64 -2.49
CA VAL A 134 7.38 -14.34 -3.31
C VAL A 134 6.27 -15.35 -2.98
N ASN A 135 5.18 -14.84 -2.42
CA ASN A 135 4.06 -15.64 -1.90
C ASN A 135 2.76 -15.47 -2.71
N CYS A 136 2.88 -15.19 -4.00
CA CYS A 136 1.78 -15.15 -4.95
C CYS A 136 2.10 -16.04 -6.16
N SER A 137 1.07 -16.36 -6.95
CA SER A 137 1.26 -17.06 -8.22
C SER A 137 1.94 -16.19 -9.27
N SER A 138 2.49 -16.83 -10.30
CA SER A 138 3.05 -16.12 -11.46
C SER A 138 1.98 -15.30 -12.19
N GLY A 139 0.75 -15.80 -12.30
CA GLY A 139 -0.35 -15.08 -12.95
C GLY A 139 -0.77 -13.82 -12.17
N GLU A 140 -0.79 -13.88 -10.85
CA GLU A 140 -1.05 -12.68 -10.03
C GLU A 140 0.04 -11.63 -10.17
N LEU A 141 1.30 -12.05 -10.21
CA LEU A 141 2.43 -11.16 -10.39
C LEU A 141 2.47 -10.60 -11.82
N GLU A 142 2.17 -11.39 -12.85
CA GLU A 142 1.99 -10.93 -14.24
C GLU A 142 0.96 -9.81 -14.33
N CYS A 143 -0.25 -10.00 -13.79
CA CYS A 143 -1.26 -8.96 -13.77
C CYS A 143 -0.78 -7.70 -13.03
N PHE A 144 0.00 -7.85 -11.96
CA PHE A 144 0.54 -6.71 -11.23
C PHE A 144 1.60 -5.95 -12.05
N LEU A 145 2.50 -6.67 -12.71
CA LEU A 145 3.51 -6.09 -13.61
C LEU A 145 2.86 -5.30 -14.76
N GLU A 146 1.77 -5.83 -15.33
CA GLU A 146 0.98 -5.13 -16.36
C GLU A 146 0.42 -3.80 -15.84
N THR A 147 -0.13 -3.76 -14.61
CA THR A 147 -0.63 -2.51 -14.02
C THR A 147 0.49 -1.47 -13.81
N LEU A 148 1.72 -1.93 -13.60
CA LEU A 148 2.92 -1.10 -13.44
C LEU A 148 3.62 -0.76 -14.77
N ALA A 149 3.07 -1.24 -15.89
CA ALA A 149 3.67 -1.13 -17.22
C ALA A 149 5.14 -1.59 -17.25
N LEU A 150 5.46 -2.63 -16.46
CA LEU A 150 6.77 -3.27 -16.49
C LEU A 150 6.82 -4.26 -17.65
N ASP A 151 7.82 -4.09 -18.51
CA ASP A 151 8.07 -4.96 -19.66
C ASP A 151 8.88 -6.19 -19.24
N GLY A 152 8.79 -7.26 -20.04
CA GLY A 152 9.54 -8.49 -19.80
C GLY A 152 11.06 -8.30 -19.91
N GLU A 153 11.53 -7.26 -20.61
CA GLU A 153 12.96 -7.00 -20.81
C GLU A 153 13.65 -6.47 -19.53
N SER A 154 12.92 -5.80 -18.65
CA SER A 154 13.46 -5.31 -17.38
C SER A 154 13.50 -6.38 -16.28
N LEU A 155 12.70 -7.44 -16.42
CA LEU A 155 12.57 -8.49 -15.40
C LEU A 155 13.74 -9.48 -15.41
N PRO A 156 14.10 -10.06 -14.25
CA PRO A 156 15.11 -11.11 -14.22
C PRO A 156 14.63 -12.36 -14.97
N ASP A 157 15.57 -13.04 -15.64
CA ASP A 157 15.29 -14.25 -16.42
C ASP A 157 14.64 -15.33 -15.55
N GLY A 158 13.51 -15.86 -16.00
CA GLY A 158 12.81 -16.93 -15.30
C GLY A 158 12.23 -16.53 -13.94
N TRP A 159 11.94 -15.24 -13.72
CA TRP A 159 11.30 -14.72 -12.49
C TRP A 159 10.05 -15.51 -12.07
N GLN A 160 9.35 -16.16 -13.00
CA GLN A 160 8.19 -17.00 -12.71
C GLN A 160 8.53 -18.14 -11.73
N LYS A 161 9.78 -18.62 -11.72
CA LYS A 161 10.27 -19.65 -10.78
C LYS A 161 10.35 -19.16 -9.34
N LEU A 162 10.31 -17.84 -9.11
CA LEU A 162 10.22 -17.26 -7.78
C LEU A 162 8.82 -17.45 -7.18
N CYS A 163 7.80 -17.60 -8.01
CA CYS A 163 6.41 -17.66 -7.57
C CYS A 163 6.07 -19.03 -6.99
N SER A 164 5.08 -19.06 -6.10
CA SER A 164 4.55 -20.32 -5.56
C SER A 164 3.74 -21.08 -6.62
N GLU A 165 3.99 -22.38 -6.78
CA GLU A 165 3.10 -23.28 -7.50
C GLU A 165 1.80 -23.43 -6.69
N GLU A 166 0.68 -23.01 -7.27
CA GLU A 166 -0.71 -23.05 -6.73
C GLU A 166 -1.17 -21.87 -5.84
N THR A 167 -2.04 -21.05 -6.43
CA THR A 167 -3.11 -20.31 -5.76
C THR A 167 -4.25 -21.26 -5.39
N GLY A 168 -4.60 -21.32 -4.10
CA GLY A 168 -5.91 -21.73 -3.60
C GLY A 168 -6.59 -20.56 -2.92
#